data_AF-A0A8S3QQ86-F1
#
_entry.id   AF-A0A8S3QQ86-F1
#
_cell.length_a   1.000
_cell.length_b   1.000
_cell.length_c   1.000
_cell.angle_alpha   90.00
_cell.angle_beta   90.00
_cell.angle_gamma   90.00
#
_symmetry.space_group_name_H-M   'P 1'
#
loop_
_entity.id
_entity.type
_entity.pdbx_description
1 polymer ?
#
loop_
_entity_poly.entity_id
_entity_poly.type
_entity_poly.pdbx_seq_one_letter_code
_entity_poly.pdbx_strand_id
1 'polypeptide(L)'
;MWINITDKGGTFQFNACVCYLPPVDSARNVDTQEFDDTVLSQIHTYGKTGLFFMCGDLNSRCADMEDFIPWVDDIMERDVIDYVSNAYGEILCDFLINSNCCILNGRNTKSNNYTYVSKRGSSVVDYCIVPYENLDMNTVNQEGINKLYGDFVDILKNEMNDCLDYQTVKLQDGQSNKKRRTKKPVWSDHLTVLLNKVCEAEKDMLKC
;
A
#
# COMPACT_ATOMS: atom_id res chain seq x y z
N MET A 1 -2.42 -9.86 -7.14
CA MET A 1 -3.60 -10.34 -6.39
C MET A 1 -4.56 -9.18 -6.24
N TRP A 2 -5.85 -9.34 -6.50
CA TRP A 2 -6.83 -8.26 -6.32
C TRP A 2 -7.69 -8.50 -5.08
N ILE A 3 -7.79 -7.47 -4.24
CA ILE A 3 -8.70 -7.42 -3.10
C ILE A 3 -9.78 -6.41 -3.45
N ASN A 4 -11.02 -6.88 -3.60
CA ASN A 4 -12.16 -6.02 -3.88
C ASN A 4 -12.91 -5.78 -2.58
N ILE A 5 -13.03 -4.52 -2.20
CA ILE A 5 -13.73 -4.08 -1.01
C ILE A 5 -14.96 -3.30 -1.47
N THR A 6 -16.14 -3.74 -1.07
CA THR A 6 -17.39 -3.04 -1.36
C THR A 6 -18.01 -2.61 -0.05
N ASP A 7 -18.54 -1.39 -0.01
CA ASP A 7 -19.33 -0.96 1.14
C ASP A 7 -20.59 -1.82 1.31
N LYS A 8 -21.16 -1.83 2.52
CA LYS A 8 -22.39 -2.60 2.81
C LYS A 8 -23.57 -2.21 1.93
N GLY A 9 -23.57 -0.98 1.38
CA GLY A 9 -24.61 -0.47 0.48
C GLY A 9 -24.41 -0.83 -1.00
N GLY A 10 -23.24 -1.35 -1.40
CA GLY A 10 -22.90 -1.62 -2.81
C GLY A 10 -22.68 -0.35 -3.66
N THR A 11 -22.56 0.81 -3.03
CA THR A 11 -22.43 2.12 -3.68
C THR A 11 -20.99 2.53 -3.94
N PHE A 12 -20.04 1.97 -3.19
CA PHE A 12 -18.63 2.28 -3.29
C PHE A 12 -17.82 0.99 -3.36
N GLN A 13 -16.90 0.93 -4.33
CA GLN A 13 -15.95 -0.16 -4.50
C GLN A 13 -14.52 0.39 -4.50
N PHE A 14 -13.66 -0.30 -3.77
CA PHE A 14 -12.25 -0.03 -3.66
C PHE A 14 -11.45 -1.30 -3.96
N ASN A 15 -10.55 -1.22 -4.92
CA ASN A 15 -9.82 -2.36 -5.47
C ASN A 15 -8.32 -2.21 -5.17
N ALA A 16 -7.77 -3.12 -4.37
CA ALA A 16 -6.34 -3.15 -4.08
C ALA A 16 -5.66 -4.22 -4.94
N CYS A 17 -4.70 -3.82 -5.79
CA CYS A 17 -3.85 -4.74 -6.51
C CYS A 17 -2.53 -4.95 -5.75
N VAL A 18 -2.35 -6.11 -5.12
CA VAL A 18 -1.12 -6.47 -4.43
C VAL A 18 -0.21 -7.25 -5.37
N CYS A 19 0.97 -6.70 -5.64
CA CYS A 19 1.94 -7.20 -6.59
C CYS A 19 3.21 -7.70 -5.89
N TYR A 20 3.82 -8.74 -6.46
CA TYR A 20 5.15 -9.19 -6.08
C TYR A 20 5.91 -9.58 -7.35
N LEU A 21 7.03 -8.92 -7.59
CA LEU A 21 7.96 -9.29 -8.66
C LEU A 21 9.24 -9.83 -8.01
N PRO A 22 9.68 -11.06 -8.30
CA PRO A 22 10.94 -11.58 -7.79
C PRO A 22 12.12 -10.69 -8.23
N PRO A 23 13.26 -10.65 -7.51
CA PRO A 23 14.44 -9.89 -7.93
C PRO A 23 14.93 -10.22 -9.34
N VAL A 24 15.62 -9.29 -10.00
CA VAL A 24 16.13 -9.43 -11.40
C VAL A 24 16.91 -10.73 -11.60
N ASP A 25 17.76 -11.10 -10.63
CA ASP A 25 18.60 -12.31 -10.70
C ASP A 25 17.95 -13.55 -10.04
N SER A 26 16.64 -13.51 -9.81
CA SER A 26 15.93 -14.61 -9.18
C SER A 26 15.87 -15.83 -10.10
N ALA A 27 16.04 -17.02 -9.53
CA ALA A 27 15.82 -18.28 -10.25
C ALA A 27 14.35 -18.51 -10.64
N ARG A 28 13.42 -17.70 -10.11
CA ARG A 28 12.02 -17.68 -10.55
C ARG A 28 11.95 -16.87 -11.84
N ASN A 29 11.95 -17.54 -12.99
CA ASN A 29 11.69 -16.89 -14.27
C ASN A 29 10.29 -16.27 -14.22
N VAL A 30 10.24 -14.95 -14.25
CA VAL A 30 9.03 -14.18 -14.48
C VAL A 30 9.28 -13.35 -15.71
N ASP A 31 8.42 -13.51 -16.71
CA ASP A 31 8.39 -12.61 -17.85
C ASP A 31 7.74 -11.29 -17.39
N THR A 32 8.55 -10.24 -17.29
CA THR A 32 8.09 -8.93 -16.84
C THR A 32 7.06 -8.31 -17.78
N GLN A 33 7.17 -8.58 -19.09
CA GLN A 33 6.20 -8.08 -20.05
C GLN A 33 4.85 -8.77 -19.87
N GLU A 34 4.85 -10.11 -19.68
CA GLU A 34 3.62 -10.85 -19.39
C GLU A 34 2.98 -10.39 -18.08
N PHE A 35 3.80 -10.08 -17.07
CA PHE A 35 3.34 -9.50 -15.81
C PHE A 35 2.65 -8.15 -16.04
N ASP A 36 3.30 -7.23 -16.75
CA ASP A 36 2.76 -5.89 -17.03
C ASP A 36 1.48 -5.95 -17.87
N ASP A 37 1.44 -6.77 -18.92
CA ASP A 37 0.27 -6.96 -19.77
C ASP A 37 -0.92 -7.51 -18.95
N THR A 38 -0.64 -8.44 -18.02
CA THR A 38 -1.64 -9.00 -17.11
C THR A 38 -2.18 -7.93 -16.16
N VAL A 39 -1.29 -7.15 -15.55
CA VAL A 39 -1.68 -6.09 -14.61
C VAL A 39 -2.46 -4.99 -15.34
N LEU A 40 -2.03 -4.59 -16.53
CA LEU A 40 -2.72 -3.58 -17.35
C LEU A 40 -4.15 -4.02 -17.72
N SER A 41 -4.30 -5.25 -18.18
CA SER A 41 -5.61 -5.84 -18.48
C SER A 41 -6.53 -5.85 -17.25
N GLN A 42 -5.97 -6.15 -16.08
CA GLN A 42 -6.71 -6.12 -14.81
C GLN A 42 -7.06 -4.70 -14.38
N ILE A 43 -6.15 -3.72 -14.53
CA ILE A 43 -6.43 -2.29 -14.28
C ILE A 43 -7.62 -1.83 -15.14
N HIS A 44 -7.68 -2.18 -16.42
CA HIS A 44 -8.81 -1.83 -17.27
C HIS A 44 -10.13 -2.50 -16.85
N THR A 45 -10.06 -3.65 -16.18
CA THR A 45 -11.22 -4.38 -15.67
C THR A 45 -11.72 -3.76 -14.37
N TYR A 46 -10.83 -3.56 -13.39
CA TYR A 46 -11.18 -3.11 -12.04
C TYR A 46 -11.25 -1.59 -11.90
N GLY A 47 -10.52 -0.83 -12.71
CA GLY A 47 -10.58 0.65 -12.72
C GLY A 47 -11.94 1.19 -13.16
N LYS A 48 -12.75 0.39 -13.87
CA LYS A 48 -14.12 0.78 -14.25
C LYS A 48 -15.15 0.55 -13.15
N THR A 49 -14.84 -0.26 -12.14
CA THR A 49 -15.79 -0.66 -11.10
C THR A 49 -15.69 0.17 -9.84
N GLY A 50 -14.58 0.88 -9.63
CA GLY A 50 -14.38 1.74 -8.47
C GLY A 50 -12.96 2.30 -8.42
N LEU A 51 -12.63 2.93 -7.29
CA LEU A 51 -11.27 3.41 -7.04
C LEU A 51 -10.33 2.22 -6.95
N PHE A 52 -9.12 2.34 -7.50
CA PHE A 52 -8.10 1.33 -7.29
C PHE A 52 -6.75 1.94 -6.93
N PHE A 53 -5.94 1.13 -6.27
CA PHE A 53 -4.52 1.39 -6.09
C PHE A 53 -3.77 0.07 -6.24
N MET A 54 -2.49 0.15 -6.57
CA MET A 54 -1.58 -0.97 -6.62
C MET A 54 -0.53 -0.81 -5.54
N CYS A 55 -0.10 -1.91 -4.92
CA CYS A 55 1.01 -1.88 -3.98
C CYS A 55 1.78 -3.19 -3.91
N GLY A 56 3.00 -3.14 -3.39
CA GLY A 56 3.78 -4.33 -3.04
C GLY A 56 5.24 -4.24 -3.44
N ASP A 57 5.96 -5.33 -3.20
CA ASP A 57 7.40 -5.46 -3.48
C ASP A 57 7.60 -5.84 -4.95
N LEU A 58 7.95 -4.83 -5.75
CA LEU A 58 8.21 -4.99 -7.18
C LEU A 58 9.68 -5.27 -7.46
N ASN A 59 10.56 -5.32 -6.45
CA ASN A 59 12.02 -5.43 -6.62
C ASN A 59 12.60 -4.48 -7.71
N SER A 60 11.89 -3.40 -7.98
CA SER A 60 12.20 -2.40 -8.99
C SER A 60 12.83 -1.24 -8.26
N ARG A 61 13.94 -0.72 -8.76
CA ARG A 61 14.56 0.49 -8.21
C ARG A 61 14.50 1.54 -9.28
N CYS A 62 13.69 2.56 -9.06
CA CYS A 62 13.33 3.54 -10.09
C CYS A 62 14.24 4.78 -10.12
N ALA A 63 15.18 4.92 -9.19
CA ALA A 63 16.00 6.12 -9.06
C ALA A 63 15.14 7.41 -9.12
N ASP A 64 15.63 8.40 -9.86
CA ASP A 64 15.00 9.66 -10.24
C ASP A 64 14.30 9.62 -11.61
N MET A 65 14.01 8.43 -12.15
CA MET A 65 13.26 8.32 -13.40
C MET A 65 11.83 8.84 -13.26
N GLU A 66 11.34 9.47 -14.33
CA GLU A 66 9.96 9.92 -14.41
C GLU A 66 9.00 8.74 -14.54
N ASP A 67 7.88 8.82 -13.84
CA ASP A 67 6.77 7.87 -13.88
C ASP A 67 5.45 8.54 -14.30
N PHE A 68 5.58 9.72 -14.91
CA PHE A 68 4.54 10.53 -15.55
C PHE A 68 5.18 11.34 -16.68
N ILE A 69 4.38 12.04 -17.49
CA ILE A 69 4.89 12.90 -18.55
C ILE A 69 5.03 14.33 -18.00
N PRO A 70 6.26 14.83 -17.76
CA PRO A 70 6.44 16.19 -17.25
C PRO A 70 5.80 17.21 -18.18
N TRP A 71 5.27 18.30 -17.61
CA TRP A 71 4.60 19.40 -18.34
C TRP A 71 3.24 19.04 -18.97
N VAL A 72 2.91 17.75 -19.10
CA VAL A 72 1.61 17.28 -19.57
C VAL A 72 0.72 16.96 -18.37
N ASP A 73 1.25 16.20 -17.42
CA ASP A 73 0.53 15.83 -16.20
C ASP A 73 0.90 16.79 -15.05
N ASP A 74 -0.11 17.28 -14.32
CA ASP A 74 0.07 18.15 -13.13
C ASP A 74 0.27 17.29 -11.88
N ILE A 75 1.40 16.59 -11.84
CA ILE A 75 1.77 15.66 -10.76
C ILE A 75 3.01 16.19 -10.05
N MET A 76 2.97 16.23 -8.71
CA MET A 76 4.12 16.61 -7.90
C MET A 76 5.29 15.64 -8.14
N GLU A 77 6.50 16.17 -8.28
CA GLU A 77 7.72 15.36 -8.37
C GLU A 77 7.95 14.51 -7.10
N ARG A 78 8.63 13.37 -7.26
CA ARG A 78 9.02 12.54 -6.11
C ARG A 78 10.20 13.18 -5.39
N ASP A 79 10.15 13.24 -4.07
CA ASP A 79 11.35 13.26 -3.26
C ASP A 79 12.07 11.90 -3.39
N VAL A 80 13.29 11.89 -3.92
CA VAL A 80 14.03 10.65 -4.22
C VAL A 80 15.13 10.43 -3.17
N ILE A 81 15.09 9.26 -2.52
CA ILE A 81 16.08 8.84 -1.51
C ILE A 81 16.92 7.63 -1.94
N ASP A 82 16.47 6.91 -2.96
CA ASP A 82 17.18 5.78 -3.57
C ASP A 82 17.47 6.13 -5.03
N TYR A 83 18.72 6.50 -5.33
CA TYR A 83 19.17 6.92 -6.67
C TYR A 83 19.74 5.76 -7.51
N VAL A 84 19.63 4.52 -7.03
CA VAL A 84 20.06 3.36 -7.82
C VAL A 84 18.89 2.92 -8.69
N SER A 85 19.15 2.63 -9.96
CA SER A 85 18.19 2.01 -10.86
C SER A 85 18.54 0.55 -11.16
N ASN A 86 17.54 -0.21 -11.60
CA ASN A 86 17.71 -1.52 -12.21
C ASN A 86 16.77 -1.69 -13.42
N ALA A 87 16.94 -2.78 -14.17
CA ALA A 87 16.14 -3.06 -15.36
C ALA A 87 14.62 -3.05 -15.11
N TYR A 88 14.19 -3.54 -13.94
CA TYR A 88 12.76 -3.50 -13.58
C TYR A 88 12.26 -2.09 -13.25
N GLY A 89 13.11 -1.21 -12.72
CA GLY A 89 12.77 0.20 -12.53
C GLY A 89 12.44 0.91 -13.84
N GLU A 90 13.23 0.67 -14.88
CA GLU A 90 13.00 1.24 -16.22
C GLU A 90 11.65 0.75 -16.79
N ILE A 91 11.43 -0.57 -16.75
CA ILE A 91 10.18 -1.20 -17.21
C ILE A 91 8.97 -0.68 -16.42
N LEU A 92 9.09 -0.58 -15.09
CA LEU A 92 8.02 -0.08 -14.24
C LEU A 92 7.66 1.37 -14.57
N CYS A 93 8.64 2.25 -14.75
CA CYS A 93 8.39 3.64 -15.14
C CYS A 93 7.65 3.74 -16.48
N ASP A 94 8.06 2.95 -17.48
CA ASP A 94 7.38 2.89 -18.78
C ASP A 94 5.94 2.38 -18.65
N PHE A 95 5.72 1.31 -17.86
CA PHE A 95 4.39 0.78 -17.58
C PHE A 95 3.50 1.84 -16.92
N LEU A 96 4.02 2.60 -15.97
CA LEU A 96 3.29 3.63 -15.23
C LEU A 96 2.80 4.75 -16.14
N ILE A 97 3.70 5.27 -17.00
CA ILE A 97 3.35 6.26 -18.02
C ILE A 97 2.26 5.73 -18.96
N ASN A 98 2.41 4.49 -19.44
CA ASN A 98 1.44 3.89 -20.37
C ASN A 98 0.08 3.55 -19.72
N SER A 99 0.05 3.35 -18.40
CA SER A 99 -1.16 3.01 -17.64
C SER A 99 -1.83 4.21 -16.96
N ASN A 100 -1.32 5.42 -17.19
CA ASN A 100 -1.75 6.64 -16.51
C ASN A 100 -1.74 6.51 -14.98
N CYS A 101 -0.70 5.86 -14.44
CA CYS A 101 -0.51 5.60 -13.03
C CYS A 101 0.86 6.12 -12.57
N CYS A 102 1.00 6.53 -11.32
CA CYS A 102 2.27 7.01 -10.74
C CYS A 102 2.51 6.41 -9.36
N ILE A 103 3.77 6.40 -8.95
CA ILE A 103 4.26 6.06 -7.62
C ILE A 103 3.86 7.15 -6.61
N LEU A 104 3.18 6.79 -5.54
CA LEU A 104 2.84 7.73 -4.46
C LEU A 104 4.03 7.99 -3.52
N ASN A 105 4.97 7.04 -3.41
CA ASN A 105 6.15 7.18 -2.57
C ASN A 105 6.96 8.43 -2.96
N GLY A 106 7.38 9.21 -1.97
CA GLY A 106 8.12 10.46 -2.19
C GLY A 106 7.26 11.65 -2.64
N ARG A 107 5.97 11.46 -2.97
CA ARG A 107 5.06 12.58 -3.33
C ARG A 107 4.27 13.14 -2.15
N ASN A 108 4.41 12.55 -0.97
CA ASN A 108 3.88 13.08 0.28
C ASN A 108 4.99 13.84 1.01
N THR A 109 4.77 15.13 1.28
CA THR A 109 5.76 16.05 1.87
C THR A 109 6.12 15.77 3.33
N LYS A 110 5.48 14.79 3.99
CA LYS A 110 5.65 14.55 5.43
C LYS A 110 6.84 13.65 5.78
N SER A 111 7.05 12.56 5.06
CA SER A 111 8.19 11.67 5.29
C SER A 111 8.41 10.72 4.11
N ASN A 112 9.68 10.39 3.89
CA ASN A 112 10.12 9.50 2.83
C ASN A 112 11.27 8.63 3.36
N ASN A 113 11.15 7.31 3.24
CA ASN A 113 12.08 6.35 3.85
C ASN A 113 12.24 5.10 2.98
N TYR A 114 13.37 4.40 3.16
CA TYR A 114 13.61 3.12 2.49
C TYR A 114 12.57 2.08 2.92
N THR A 115 12.11 1.28 1.96
CA THR A 115 11.11 0.24 2.22
C THR A 115 11.75 -1.12 2.52
N TYR A 116 13.00 -1.28 2.08
CA TYR A 116 13.84 -2.42 2.41
C TYR A 116 15.16 -1.97 3.05
N VAL A 117 15.53 -2.57 4.18
CA VAL A 117 16.79 -2.31 4.88
C VAL A 117 17.43 -3.62 5.32
N SER A 118 18.70 -3.79 4.99
CA SER A 118 19.51 -4.95 5.36
C SER A 118 20.92 -4.54 5.79
N LYS A 119 21.72 -5.51 6.26
CA LYS A 119 23.15 -5.29 6.54
C LYS A 119 23.96 -4.93 5.29
N ARG A 120 23.44 -5.19 4.09
CA ARG A 120 24.11 -4.96 2.80
C ARG A 120 23.70 -3.65 2.15
N GLY A 121 22.76 -2.91 2.74
CA GLY A 121 22.25 -1.66 2.21
C GLY A 121 20.73 -1.59 2.30
N SER A 122 20.20 -0.52 1.72
CA SER A 122 18.79 -0.17 1.72
C SER A 122 18.33 0.13 0.29
N SER A 123 17.03 -0.04 0.05
CA SER A 123 16.41 0.26 -1.24
C SER A 123 14.95 0.64 -1.08
N VAL A 124 14.42 1.35 -2.08
CA VAL A 124 12.98 1.53 -2.26
C VAL A 124 12.56 0.54 -3.34
N VAL A 125 11.79 -0.48 -2.93
CA VAL A 125 11.30 -1.56 -3.82
C VAL A 125 9.83 -1.87 -3.61
N ASP A 126 9.27 -1.39 -2.49
CA ASP A 126 7.84 -1.46 -2.19
C ASP A 126 7.19 -0.14 -2.60
N TYR A 127 6.24 -0.21 -3.51
CA TYR A 127 5.56 0.97 -4.03
C TYR A 127 4.10 0.97 -3.66
N CYS A 128 3.54 2.15 -3.44
CA CYS A 128 2.12 2.43 -3.59
C CYS A 128 1.95 3.18 -4.91
N ILE A 129 1.05 2.73 -5.76
CA ILE A 129 0.83 3.25 -7.12
C ILE A 129 -0.65 3.58 -7.28
N VAL A 130 -0.95 4.72 -7.87
CA VAL A 130 -2.32 5.22 -8.07
C VAL A 130 -2.49 5.78 -9.48
N PRO A 131 -3.72 5.75 -10.04
CA PRO A 131 -4.07 6.53 -11.21
C PRO A 131 -3.78 8.02 -11.05
N TYR A 132 -3.37 8.70 -12.12
CA TYR A 132 -3.14 10.15 -12.12
C TYR A 132 -4.38 10.95 -11.71
N GLU A 133 -5.55 10.51 -12.16
CA GLU A 133 -6.84 11.13 -11.82
C GLU A 133 -7.12 11.16 -10.31
N ASN A 134 -6.52 10.24 -9.54
CA ASN A 134 -6.66 10.21 -8.09
C ASN A 134 -5.75 11.24 -7.39
N LEU A 135 -4.78 11.81 -8.11
CA LEU A 135 -3.91 12.88 -7.63
C LEU A 135 -4.40 14.29 -8.00
N ASP A 136 -5.52 14.42 -8.71
CA ASP A 136 -5.99 15.73 -9.19
C ASP A 136 -6.22 16.71 -8.02
N MET A 137 -5.24 17.60 -7.87
CA MET A 137 -5.02 18.52 -6.75
C MET A 137 -6.07 19.63 -6.65
N ASN A 138 -7.02 19.70 -7.58
CA ASN A 138 -8.12 20.66 -7.53
C ASN A 138 -9.37 20.15 -6.77
N THR A 139 -9.42 18.86 -6.40
CA THR A 139 -10.61 18.30 -5.73
C THR A 139 -10.33 17.41 -4.53
N VAL A 140 -9.08 16.98 -4.32
CA VAL A 140 -8.72 16.20 -3.13
C VAL A 140 -7.87 17.06 -2.20
N ASN A 141 -8.56 17.97 -1.52
CA ASN A 141 -8.07 18.55 -0.27
C ASN A 141 -7.55 17.42 0.64
N GLN A 142 -6.46 17.66 1.37
CA GLN A 142 -5.85 16.72 2.33
C GLN A 142 -6.89 16.03 3.25
N GLU A 143 -8.01 16.71 3.52
CA GLU A 143 -9.19 16.16 4.22
C GLU A 143 -9.82 14.96 3.51
N GLY A 144 -9.94 14.97 2.18
CA GLY A 144 -10.43 13.85 1.37
C GLY A 144 -9.52 12.63 1.43
N ILE A 145 -8.20 12.83 1.33
CA ILE A 145 -7.20 11.76 1.50
C ILE A 145 -7.28 11.19 2.92
N ASN A 146 -7.30 12.06 3.94
CA ASN A 146 -7.39 11.64 5.33
C ASN A 146 -8.70 10.89 5.61
N LYS A 147 -9.81 11.31 4.99
CA LYS A 147 -11.10 10.63 5.09
C LYS A 147 -11.04 9.24 4.43
N LEU A 148 -10.51 9.13 3.22
CA LEU A 148 -10.38 7.86 2.51
C LEU A 148 -9.51 6.87 3.30
N TYR A 149 -8.40 7.35 3.86
CA TYR A 149 -7.53 6.56 4.72
C TYR A 149 -8.25 6.13 6.02
N GLY A 150 -8.99 7.04 6.66
CA GLY A 150 -9.81 6.71 7.82
C GLY A 150 -10.85 5.63 7.52
N ASP A 151 -11.57 5.78 6.42
CA ASP A 151 -12.58 4.81 5.95
C ASP A 151 -11.92 3.42 5.71
N PHE A 152 -10.74 3.38 5.08
CA PHE A 152 -9.97 2.14 4.89
C PHE A 152 -9.57 1.47 6.22
N VAL A 153 -9.03 2.25 7.16
CA VAL A 153 -8.62 1.74 8.49
C VAL A 153 -9.81 1.16 9.25
N ASP A 154 -10.98 1.81 9.16
CA ASP A 154 -12.18 1.35 9.84
C ASP A 154 -12.73 0.07 9.22
N ILE A 155 -12.71 -0.06 7.89
CA ILE A 155 -13.03 -1.31 7.20
C ILE A 155 -12.10 -2.43 7.67
N LEU A 156 -10.79 -2.17 7.73
CA LEU A 156 -9.79 -3.16 8.13
C LEU A 156 -10.00 -3.61 9.59
N LYS A 157 -10.30 -2.68 10.50
CA LYS A 157 -10.66 -2.99 11.90
C LYS A 157 -11.94 -3.82 11.99
N ASN A 158 -12.96 -3.48 11.21
CA ASN A 158 -14.24 -4.20 11.22
C ASN A 158 -14.06 -5.63 10.70
N GLU A 159 -13.34 -5.80 9.58
CA GLU A 159 -13.06 -7.12 9.02
C GLU A 159 -12.22 -7.97 10.00
N MET A 160 -11.24 -7.36 10.67
CA MET A 160 -10.47 -8.04 11.72
C MET A 160 -11.35 -8.48 12.90
N ASN A 161 -12.36 -7.71 13.29
CA ASN A 161 -13.29 -8.09 14.35
C ASN A 161 -14.25 -9.19 13.91
N ASP A 162 -14.73 -9.14 12.66
CA ASP A 162 -15.75 -10.05 12.15
C ASP A 162 -15.16 -11.40 11.73
N CYS A 163 -13.91 -11.44 11.24
CA CYS A 163 -13.30 -12.65 10.67
C CYS A 163 -12.32 -13.37 11.60
N LEU A 164 -11.92 -12.78 12.73
CA LEU A 164 -11.00 -13.43 13.67
C LEU A 164 -11.76 -14.03 14.85
N ASP A 165 -11.62 -15.34 15.04
CA ASP A 165 -12.22 -16.06 16.16
C ASP A 165 -11.69 -15.54 17.51
N TYR A 166 -12.57 -14.95 18.30
CA TYR A 166 -12.26 -14.53 19.66
C TYR A 166 -11.95 -15.74 20.54
N GLN A 167 -10.72 -15.84 21.04
CA GLN A 167 -10.38 -16.86 22.03
C GLN A 167 -11.10 -16.57 23.35
N THR A 168 -12.06 -17.42 23.71
CA THR A 168 -12.70 -17.39 25.02
C THR A 168 -11.73 -17.97 26.06
N VAL A 169 -11.02 -17.10 26.79
CA VAL A 169 -10.19 -17.55 27.92
C VAL A 169 -11.11 -17.92 29.08
N LYS A 170 -11.35 -19.22 29.28
CA LYS A 170 -12.04 -19.72 30.48
C LYS A 170 -11.13 -19.49 31.69
N LEU A 171 -11.55 -18.63 32.60
CA LEU A 171 -10.90 -18.47 33.90
C LEU A 171 -11.19 -19.72 34.75
N GLN A 172 -10.19 -20.20 35.48
CA GLN A 172 -10.42 -21.15 36.56
C GLN A 172 -11.21 -20.45 37.69
N ASP A 173 -12.11 -21.18 38.34
CA ASP A 173 -13.04 -20.66 39.33
C ASP A 173 -12.33 -19.82 40.42
N GLY A 174 -12.88 -18.63 40.69
CA GLY A 174 -12.49 -17.77 41.82
C GLY A 174 -11.60 -16.57 41.50
N GLN A 175 -11.17 -16.34 40.26
CA GLN A 175 -10.39 -15.13 39.91
C GLN A 175 -11.30 -13.96 39.46
N SER A 176 -11.43 -12.94 40.30
CA SER A 176 -12.20 -11.72 39.96
C SER A 176 -11.42 -10.77 39.04
N ASN A 177 -12.10 -10.24 38.01
CA ASN A 177 -11.60 -9.34 36.96
C ASN A 177 -11.04 -7.98 37.42
N LYS A 178 -10.93 -7.69 38.72
CA LYS A 178 -10.67 -6.33 39.23
C LYS A 178 -9.21 -5.86 39.14
N LYS A 179 -8.27 -6.73 38.74
CA LYS A 179 -6.84 -6.36 38.62
C LYS A 179 -6.19 -6.97 37.37
N ARG A 180 -6.50 -6.43 36.19
CA ARG A 180 -5.54 -6.34 35.06
C ARG A 180 -6.08 -5.40 34.00
N ARG A 181 -5.35 -4.31 33.79
CA ARG A 181 -5.45 -3.39 32.64
C ARG A 181 -5.61 -4.19 31.34
N THR A 182 -6.37 -3.63 30.41
CA THR A 182 -6.65 -4.13 29.05
C THR A 182 -5.50 -4.98 28.50
N LYS A 183 -5.71 -6.31 28.53
CA LYS A 183 -4.76 -7.32 28.07
C LYS A 183 -4.58 -7.17 26.55
N LYS A 184 -3.39 -7.56 26.07
CA LYS A 184 -3.02 -7.67 24.65
C LYS A 184 -4.22 -8.04 23.75
N PRO A 185 -4.29 -7.48 22.53
CA PRO A 185 -5.34 -7.84 21.59
C PRO A 185 -5.33 -9.34 21.29
N VAL A 186 -6.50 -9.87 20.94
CA VAL A 186 -6.85 -11.30 21.03
C VAL A 186 -6.39 -12.11 19.80
N TRP A 187 -5.60 -11.51 18.91
CA TRP A 187 -5.02 -12.14 17.73
C TRP A 187 -3.56 -12.56 17.98
N SER A 188 -2.96 -13.32 17.06
CA SER A 188 -1.62 -13.90 17.22
C SER A 188 -0.56 -12.84 17.59
N ASP A 189 0.50 -13.25 18.30
CA ASP A 189 1.60 -12.33 18.61
C ASP A 189 2.20 -11.73 17.31
N HIS A 190 2.15 -12.46 16.20
CA HIS A 190 2.57 -11.96 14.88
C HIS A 190 1.67 -10.83 14.36
N LEU A 191 0.34 -10.99 14.41
CA LEU A 191 -0.61 -9.94 14.02
C LEU A 191 -0.54 -8.74 14.96
N THR A 192 -0.23 -8.97 16.25
CA THR A 192 0.01 -7.90 17.21
C THR A 192 1.24 -7.09 16.86
N VAL A 193 2.32 -7.75 16.42
CA VAL A 193 3.51 -7.05 15.92
C VAL A 193 3.20 -6.25 14.66
N LEU A 194 2.42 -6.80 13.72
CA LEU A 194 2.04 -6.09 12.51
C LEU A 194 1.13 -4.88 12.80
N LEU A 195 0.10 -5.04 13.64
CA LEU A 195 -0.76 -3.91 13.99
C LEU A 195 0.01 -2.84 14.77
N ASN A 196 0.90 -3.22 15.69
CA ASN A 196 1.71 -2.24 16.40
C ASN A 196 2.60 -1.45 15.43
N LYS A 197 3.16 -2.08 14.40
CA LYS A 197 3.89 -1.38 13.34
C LYS A 197 2.99 -0.40 12.57
N VAL A 198 1.76 -0.80 12.26
CA VAL A 198 0.78 0.08 11.60
C VAL A 198 0.40 1.26 12.50
N CYS A 199 0.15 1.03 13.79
CA CYS A 199 -0.18 2.09 14.74
C CYS A 199 1.01 3.01 15.08
N GLU A 200 2.24 2.51 15.05
CA GLU A 200 3.46 3.34 15.17
C GLU A 200 3.62 4.22 13.93
N ALA A 201 3.46 3.64 12.74
CA ALA A 201 3.46 4.39 11.48
C ALA A 201 2.34 5.46 11.46
N GLU A 202 1.13 5.13 11.94
CA GLU A 202 0.02 6.07 12.11
C GLU A 202 0.37 7.23 13.04
N LYS A 203 0.94 6.95 14.22
CA LYS A 203 1.33 7.99 15.18
C LYS A 203 2.41 8.92 14.65
N ASP A 204 3.35 8.39 13.87
CA ASP A 204 4.38 9.19 13.25
C ASP A 204 3.81 10.01 12.07
N MET A 205 2.80 9.50 11.35
CA MET A 205 2.04 10.27 10.36
C MET A 205 1.20 11.41 10.97
N LEU A 206 0.59 11.19 12.15
CA LEU A 206 -0.33 12.13 12.80
C LEU A 206 0.35 13.19 13.68
N LYS A 207 1.64 13.05 13.98
CA LYS A 207 2.44 14.10 14.65
C LYS A 207 2.89 15.23 13.71
N CYS A 208 2.50 15.16 12.44
CA CYS A 208 2.75 16.16 11.40
C CYS A 208 1.52 17.05 11.18
#